data_AF-B7FIP9-F1
#
_entry.id   AF-B7FIP9-F1
#
_cell.length_a   1.000
_cell.length_b   1.000
_cell.length_c   1.000
_cell.angle_alpha   90.00
_cell.angle_beta   90.00
_cell.angle_gamma   90.00
#
_symmetry.space_group_name_H-M   'P 1'
#
loop_
_entity.id
_entity.type
_entity.pdbx_description
1 polymer ?
#
loop_
_entity_poly.entity_id
_entity_poly.type
_entity_poly.pdbx_seq_one_letter_code
_entity_poly.pdbx_strand_id
1 'polypeptide(L)'
;MDLITNVNEYEAIAKQKLPKMVYDYFVSGAEDQWTLQENRNAFSRILFRPRILRDVSKIDLTTTVLGFNISMPIMIAPTAMQKMAHPEGEYATARAASAAGTIMTLSSWATSSVEEVASTGPGVRFFQLYVIKDRNVVAQLVKRAESAGFKAIALTVDTPILGRREADIKNRFTCHRTLC
;
A
#
# COMPACT_ATOMS: atom_id res chain seq x y z
N MET A 1 -13.61 22.47 -4.72
CA MET A 1 -13.10 21.17 -4.23
C MET A 1 -13.63 21.07 -2.82
N ASP A 2 -14.43 20.05 -2.52
CA ASP A 2 -14.93 19.88 -1.15
C ASP A 2 -13.75 19.76 -0.20
N LEU A 3 -13.87 20.39 0.97
CA LEU A 3 -12.83 20.34 2.00
C LEU A 3 -12.74 18.91 2.52
N ILE A 4 -11.62 18.23 2.22
CA ILE A 4 -11.32 16.88 2.74
C ILE A 4 -10.70 17.04 4.13
N THR A 5 -11.30 16.39 5.12
CA THR A 5 -10.95 16.49 6.55
C THR A 5 -10.46 15.19 7.16
N ASN A 6 -10.74 14.04 6.54
CA ASN A 6 -10.29 12.74 7.03
C ASN A 6 -10.04 11.74 5.88
N VAL A 7 -9.33 10.65 6.20
CA VAL A 7 -8.91 9.64 5.22
C VAL A 7 -10.11 8.93 4.57
N ASN A 8 -11.22 8.72 5.29
CA ASN A 8 -12.35 7.93 4.81
C ASN A 8 -13.11 8.63 3.67
N GLU A 9 -13.07 9.96 3.62
CA GLU A 9 -13.70 10.74 2.57
C GLU A 9 -13.10 10.47 1.18
N TYR A 10 -11.82 10.07 1.12
CA TYR A 10 -11.21 9.65 -0.15
C TYR A 10 -11.87 8.40 -0.75
N GLU A 11 -12.43 7.52 0.07
CA GLU A 11 -13.12 6.32 -0.43
C GLU A 11 -14.39 6.70 -1.21
N ALA A 12 -15.16 7.68 -0.71
CA ALA A 12 -16.34 8.19 -1.39
C ALA A 12 -15.98 8.91 -2.71
N ILE A 13 -14.91 9.72 -2.70
CA ILE A 13 -14.40 10.38 -3.91
C ILE A 13 -13.92 9.36 -4.93
N ALA A 14 -13.18 8.33 -4.48
CA ALA A 14 -12.71 7.25 -5.35
C ALA A 14 -13.88 6.48 -5.96
N LYS A 15 -14.94 6.18 -5.19
CA LYS A 15 -16.16 5.52 -5.68
C LYS A 15 -16.85 6.31 -6.79
N GLN A 16 -16.84 7.63 -6.72
CA GLN A 16 -17.45 8.50 -7.73
C GLN A 16 -16.61 8.61 -9.01
N LYS A 17 -15.28 8.51 -8.90
CA LYS A 17 -14.37 8.77 -10.02
C LYS A 17 -13.88 7.50 -10.73
N LEU A 18 -13.73 6.40 -10.00
CA LEU A 18 -13.18 5.17 -10.56
C LEU A 18 -14.28 4.35 -11.24
N PRO A 19 -13.96 3.64 -12.34
CA PRO A 19 -14.84 2.61 -12.88
C PRO A 19 -15.18 1.58 -11.80
N LYS A 20 -16.43 1.11 -11.76
CA LYS A 20 -16.93 0.16 -10.74
C LYS A 20 -15.98 -1.03 -10.54
N MET A 21 -15.52 -1.65 -11.62
CA MET A 21 -14.59 -2.78 -11.58
C MET A 21 -13.28 -2.47 -10.87
N VAL A 22 -12.72 -1.26 -11.09
CA VAL A 22 -11.47 -0.81 -10.48
C VAL A 22 -11.69 -0.46 -9.01
N TYR A 23 -12.78 0.28 -8.71
CA TYR A 23 -13.13 0.62 -7.33
C TYR A 23 -13.33 -0.64 -6.48
N ASP A 24 -14.16 -1.57 -6.96
CA ASP A 24 -14.48 -2.81 -6.25
C ASP A 24 -13.23 -3.69 -6.04
N TYR A 25 -12.28 -3.70 -6.99
CA TYR A 25 -11.01 -4.41 -6.82
C TYR A 25 -10.20 -3.88 -5.63
N PHE A 26 -10.21 -2.57 -5.39
CA PHE A 26 -9.47 -1.94 -4.30
C PHE A 26 -10.20 -2.04 -2.95
N VAL A 27 -11.53 -1.91 -2.93
CA VAL A 27 -12.28 -1.85 -1.66
C VAL A 27 -12.77 -3.22 -1.18
N SER A 28 -12.83 -4.23 -2.05
CA SER A 28 -13.43 -5.51 -1.68
C SER A 28 -12.55 -6.35 -0.73
N GLY A 29 -13.22 -6.97 0.24
CA GLY A 29 -12.69 -8.05 1.07
C GLY A 29 -13.06 -9.43 0.51
N ALA A 30 -12.69 -10.48 1.26
CA ALA A 30 -13.06 -11.85 0.92
C ALA A 30 -14.51 -12.16 1.33
N GLU A 31 -15.25 -12.85 0.44
CA GLU A 31 -16.59 -13.40 0.65
C GLU A 31 -17.57 -12.36 1.23
N ASP A 32 -18.16 -12.61 2.39
CA ASP A 32 -19.09 -11.70 3.07
C ASP A 32 -18.41 -10.45 3.66
N GLN A 33 -17.09 -10.33 3.51
CA GLN A 33 -16.28 -9.17 3.92
C GLN A 33 -16.37 -8.85 5.42
N TRP A 34 -16.69 -9.85 6.25
CA TRP A 34 -16.82 -9.68 7.69
C TRP A 34 -15.52 -9.14 8.31
N THR A 35 -14.37 -9.74 7.97
CA THR A 35 -13.07 -9.31 8.48
C THR A 35 -12.69 -7.90 8.01
N LEU A 36 -13.14 -7.48 6.82
CA LEU A 36 -12.91 -6.11 6.33
C LEU A 36 -13.61 -5.10 7.24
N GLN A 37 -14.88 -5.35 7.57
CA GLN A 37 -15.64 -4.52 8.49
C GLN A 37 -15.02 -4.57 9.91
N GLU A 38 -14.64 -5.76 10.34
CA GLU A 38 -14.09 -5.98 11.68
C GLU A 38 -12.73 -5.30 11.88
N ASN A 39 -11.88 -5.23 10.86
CA ASN A 39 -10.62 -4.49 10.91
C ASN A 39 -10.81 -3.02 11.30
N ARG A 40 -11.92 -2.40 10.90
CA ARG A 40 -12.27 -1.02 11.28
C ARG A 40 -12.94 -0.98 12.65
N ASN A 41 -13.93 -1.83 12.87
CA ASN A 41 -14.70 -1.88 14.11
C ASN A 41 -13.83 -2.19 15.34
N ALA A 42 -12.75 -2.95 15.16
CA ALA A 42 -11.85 -3.32 16.22
C ALA A 42 -11.22 -2.13 16.94
N PHE A 43 -10.87 -1.07 16.21
CA PHE A 43 -10.28 0.12 16.82
C PHE A 43 -11.26 0.84 17.75
N SER A 44 -12.56 0.81 17.46
CA SER A 44 -13.60 1.42 18.31
C SER A 44 -13.77 0.73 19.67
N ARG A 45 -13.22 -0.47 19.83
CA ARG A 45 -13.23 -1.21 21.10
C ARG A 45 -12.04 -0.87 22.00
N ILE A 46 -11.08 -0.09 21.51
CA ILE A 46 -9.91 0.34 22.27
C ILE A 46 -10.13 1.77 22.73
N LEU A 47 -10.17 1.99 24.05
CA LEU A 47 -10.41 3.30 24.65
C LEU A 47 -9.10 3.95 25.12
N PHE A 48 -9.01 5.27 24.98
CA PHE A 48 -7.88 6.04 25.49
C PHE A 48 -8.04 6.36 26.98
N ARG A 49 -6.89 6.41 27.68
CA ARG A 49 -6.78 6.96 29.03
C ARG A 49 -5.81 8.13 28.99
N PRO A 50 -6.25 9.33 28.53
CA PRO A 50 -5.36 10.45 28.31
C PRO A 50 -4.65 10.85 29.61
N ARG A 51 -3.36 11.18 29.50
CA ARG A 51 -2.56 11.64 30.64
C ARG A 51 -2.51 13.16 30.61
N ILE A 52 -3.16 13.78 31.59
CA ILE A 52 -3.23 15.24 31.74
C ILE A 52 -1.98 15.78 32.43
N LEU A 53 -1.78 17.10 32.36
CA LEU A 53 -0.60 17.82 32.91
C LEU A 53 0.73 17.25 32.41
N ARG A 54 0.80 16.92 31.12
CA ARG A 54 2.03 16.54 30.41
C ARG A 54 2.42 17.67 29.48
N ASP A 55 3.70 18.05 29.49
CA ASP A 55 4.22 18.96 28.48
C ASP A 55 4.26 18.23 27.13
N VAL A 56 3.39 18.69 26.23
CA VAL A 56 3.27 18.23 24.84
C VAL A 56 3.57 19.35 23.86
N SER A 57 4.29 20.40 24.30
CA SER A 57 4.71 21.53 23.45
C SER A 57 5.63 21.09 22.30
N LYS A 58 6.31 19.94 22.46
CA LYS A 58 7.12 19.28 21.43
C LYS A 58 6.73 17.81 21.37
N ILE A 59 6.23 17.38 20.22
CA ILE A 59 5.90 15.98 19.94
C ILE A 59 6.85 15.49 18.87
N ASP A 60 7.67 14.51 19.21
CA ASP A 60 8.54 13.82 18.27
C ASP A 60 7.90 12.50 17.85
N LEU A 61 7.56 12.38 16.56
CA LEU A 61 7.00 11.17 15.97
C LEU A 61 8.07 10.32 15.28
N THR A 62 9.33 10.79 15.23
CA THR A 62 10.38 10.07 14.54
C THR A 62 10.63 8.71 15.17
N THR A 63 10.97 7.73 14.33
CA THR A 63 11.28 6.38 14.79
C THR A 63 12.23 5.69 13.82
N THR A 64 12.67 4.49 14.18
CA THR A 64 13.59 3.69 13.37
C THR A 64 12.95 2.35 13.02
N VAL A 65 12.94 2.01 11.73
CA VAL A 65 12.45 0.71 11.22
C VAL A 65 13.60 0.02 10.48
N LEU A 66 14.02 -1.15 10.97
CA LEU A 66 15.14 -1.92 10.39
C LEU A 66 16.44 -1.10 10.20
N GLY A 67 16.71 -0.16 11.11
CA GLY A 67 17.89 0.72 11.04
C GLY A 67 17.70 2.00 10.23
N PHE A 68 16.53 2.23 9.64
CA PHE A 68 16.22 3.44 8.87
C PHE A 68 15.34 4.39 9.68
N ASN A 69 15.77 5.64 9.82
CA ASN A 69 14.99 6.68 10.47
C ASN A 69 13.86 7.15 9.54
N ILE A 70 12.65 7.25 10.10
CA ILE A 70 11.44 7.76 9.44
C ILE A 70 10.80 8.86 10.28
N SER A 71 10.07 9.76 9.63
CA SER A 71 9.45 10.94 10.24
C SER A 71 8.29 10.61 11.19
N MET A 72 7.62 9.47 10.97
CA MET A 72 6.45 9.03 11.72
C MET A 72 6.29 7.50 11.63
N PRO A 73 5.64 6.83 12.62
CA PRO A 73 5.43 5.38 12.61
C PRO A 73 4.28 4.95 11.67
N ILE A 74 4.17 5.57 10.50
CA ILE A 74 3.12 5.32 9.50
C ILE A 74 3.81 5.13 8.15
N MET A 75 3.69 3.94 7.58
CA MET A 75 4.31 3.54 6.31
C MET A 75 3.25 3.16 5.28
N ILE A 76 3.62 3.15 3.99
CA ILE A 76 2.72 2.75 2.91
C ILE A 76 2.84 1.23 2.66
N ALA A 77 1.72 0.53 2.80
CA ALA A 77 1.59 -0.91 2.54
C ALA A 77 1.64 -1.22 1.02
N PRO A 78 2.05 -2.44 0.63
CA PRO A 78 2.10 -2.83 -0.78
C PRO A 78 0.69 -3.05 -1.35
N THR A 79 0.31 -2.23 -2.31
CA THR A 79 -0.92 -2.40 -3.10
C THR A 79 -0.56 -2.59 -4.57
N ALA A 80 -1.23 -3.54 -5.23
CA ALA A 80 -0.98 -3.86 -6.62
C ALA A 80 -1.68 -2.88 -7.57
N MET A 81 -1.11 -2.71 -8.76
CA MET A 81 -1.73 -2.04 -9.92
C MET A 81 -2.24 -0.61 -9.67
N GLN A 82 -1.40 0.26 -9.09
CA GLN A 82 -1.81 1.61 -8.70
C GLN A 82 -2.13 2.52 -9.91
N LYS A 83 -1.63 2.22 -11.12
CA LYS A 83 -1.98 2.96 -12.34
C LYS A 83 -3.47 2.85 -12.72
N MET A 84 -4.19 1.86 -12.19
CA MET A 84 -5.65 1.82 -12.34
C MET A 84 -6.36 2.94 -11.55
N ALA A 85 -5.77 3.41 -10.45
CA ALA A 85 -6.35 4.47 -9.62
C ALA A 85 -6.01 5.87 -10.14
N HIS A 86 -4.81 6.06 -10.67
CA HIS A 86 -4.34 7.33 -11.23
C HIS A 86 -3.21 7.06 -12.24
N PRO A 87 -3.10 7.80 -13.37
CA PRO A 87 -2.07 7.53 -14.38
C PRO A 87 -0.62 7.48 -13.87
N GLU A 88 -0.31 8.24 -12.82
CA GLU A 88 1.03 8.21 -12.20
C GLU A 88 1.29 6.98 -11.32
N GLY A 89 0.24 6.31 -10.83
CA GLY A 89 0.32 5.11 -9.99
C GLY A 89 1.42 5.15 -8.93
N GLU A 90 2.31 4.17 -8.98
CA GLU A 90 3.40 4.00 -8.01
C GLU A 90 4.42 5.14 -8.02
N TYR A 91 4.52 5.94 -9.09
CA TYR A 91 5.40 7.12 -9.11
C TYR A 91 4.92 8.19 -8.13
N ALA A 92 3.61 8.45 -8.11
CA ALA A 92 3.00 9.41 -7.20
C ALA A 92 3.19 8.95 -5.75
N THR A 93 2.92 7.67 -5.47
CA THR A 93 3.09 7.07 -4.15
C THR A 93 4.53 7.14 -3.67
N ALA A 94 5.49 6.84 -4.54
CA ALA A 94 6.92 6.89 -4.20
C ALA A 94 7.39 8.30 -3.87
N ARG A 95 7.01 9.30 -4.68
CA ARG A 95 7.34 10.71 -4.40
C ARG A 95 6.68 11.19 -3.10
N ALA A 96 5.43 10.81 -2.87
CA ALA A 96 4.71 11.17 -1.65
C ALA A 96 5.36 10.56 -0.40
N ALA A 97 5.74 9.28 -0.43
CA ALA A 97 6.43 8.62 0.68
C ALA A 97 7.77 9.29 1.00
N SER A 98 8.58 9.57 -0.04
CA SER A 98 9.85 10.28 0.11
C SER A 98 9.67 11.68 0.69
N ALA A 99 8.70 12.46 0.17
CA ALA A 99 8.41 13.81 0.67
C ALA A 99 7.89 13.79 2.12
N ALA A 100 7.09 12.78 2.49
CA ALA A 100 6.62 12.57 3.84
C ALA A 100 7.72 12.05 4.79
N GLY A 101 8.87 11.60 4.26
CA GLY A 101 9.95 11.03 5.06
C GLY A 101 9.63 9.66 5.65
N THR A 102 8.83 8.84 4.96
CA THR A 102 8.45 7.49 5.41
C THR A 102 8.74 6.42 4.36
N ILE A 103 8.55 5.15 4.74
CA ILE A 103 8.81 3.98 3.91
C ILE A 103 7.60 3.68 3.02
N MET A 104 7.89 3.40 1.74
CA MET A 104 6.95 2.77 0.81
C MET A 104 7.31 1.29 0.63
N THR A 105 6.33 0.40 0.75
CA THR A 105 6.48 -0.99 0.28
C THR A 105 5.87 -1.12 -1.11
N LEU A 106 6.67 -1.51 -2.11
CA LEU A 106 6.22 -1.71 -3.49
C LEU A 106 5.72 -3.14 -3.68
N SER A 107 4.58 -3.33 -4.35
CA SER A 107 4.04 -4.65 -4.69
C SER A 107 4.84 -5.35 -5.78
N SER A 108 4.98 -6.67 -5.70
CA SER A 108 5.47 -7.48 -6.84
C SER A 108 4.52 -7.49 -8.04
N TRP A 109 3.26 -7.05 -7.85
CA TRP A 109 2.25 -6.85 -8.89
C TRP A 109 1.99 -5.35 -9.15
N ALA A 110 3.02 -4.53 -8.97
CA ALA A 110 2.97 -3.12 -9.31
C ALA A 110 2.89 -2.89 -10.82
N THR A 111 2.33 -1.75 -11.21
CA THR A 111 2.25 -1.28 -12.60
C THR A 111 3.43 -0.40 -13.03
N SER A 112 4.43 -0.32 -12.16
CA SER A 112 5.73 0.28 -12.40
C SER A 112 6.80 -0.63 -11.80
N SER A 113 7.92 -0.77 -12.50
CA SER A 113 9.07 -1.57 -12.09
C SER A 113 9.80 -0.96 -10.89
N VAL A 114 10.66 -1.76 -10.24
CA VAL A 114 11.49 -1.28 -9.11
C VAL A 114 12.43 -0.15 -9.53
N GLU A 115 12.94 -0.18 -10.76
CA GLU A 115 13.83 0.83 -11.32
C GLU A 115 13.08 2.13 -11.63
N GLU A 116 11.90 2.02 -12.23
CA GLU A 116 11.02 3.17 -12.47
C GLU A 116 10.67 3.89 -11.16
N VAL A 117 10.29 3.12 -10.13
CA VAL A 117 9.99 3.66 -8.81
C VAL A 117 11.23 4.26 -8.15
N ALA A 118 12.40 3.63 -8.26
CA ALA A 118 13.65 4.17 -7.75
C ALA A 118 14.05 5.50 -8.43
N SER A 119 13.74 5.65 -9.73
CA SER A 119 14.06 6.87 -10.49
C SER A 119 13.27 8.11 -10.05
N THR A 120 12.21 7.96 -9.24
CA THR A 120 11.44 9.08 -8.68
C THR A 120 12.23 9.94 -7.68
N GLY A 121 13.36 9.44 -7.18
CA GLY A 121 14.22 10.13 -6.23
C GLY A 121 14.60 9.28 -5.02
N PRO A 122 15.39 9.85 -4.09
CA PRO A 122 15.81 9.14 -2.88
C PRO A 122 14.61 8.84 -1.98
N GLY A 123 14.69 7.73 -1.23
CA GLY A 123 13.64 7.30 -0.31
C GLY A 123 13.89 5.88 0.18
N VAL A 124 13.47 5.56 1.40
CA VAL A 124 13.56 4.19 1.92
C VAL A 124 12.38 3.41 1.38
N ARG A 125 12.66 2.31 0.66
CA ARG A 125 11.63 1.49 0.03
C ARG A 125 11.84 0.02 0.37
N PHE A 126 10.75 -0.67 0.64
CA PHE A 126 10.70 -2.13 0.78
C PHE A 126 10.03 -2.74 -0.43
N PHE A 127 10.33 -4.01 -0.73
CA PHE A 127 9.76 -4.72 -1.86
C PHE A 127 8.95 -5.91 -1.36
N GLN A 128 7.65 -5.93 -1.65
CA GLN A 128 6.79 -7.06 -1.36
C GLN A 128 6.98 -8.14 -2.41
N LEU A 129 7.05 -9.40 -1.96
CA LEU A 129 7.35 -10.54 -2.81
C LEU A 129 6.46 -11.74 -2.48
N TYR A 130 6.03 -12.45 -3.53
CA TYR A 130 5.51 -13.82 -3.43
C TYR A 130 6.56 -14.82 -3.92
N VAL A 131 6.69 -15.95 -3.23
CA VAL A 131 7.52 -17.06 -3.71
C VAL A 131 6.71 -17.89 -4.72
N ILE A 132 6.77 -17.48 -5.98
CA ILE A 132 6.13 -18.20 -7.08
C ILE A 132 6.89 -19.47 -7.45
N LYS A 133 6.24 -20.40 -8.18
CA LYS A 133 6.80 -21.73 -8.54
C LYS A 133 8.21 -21.63 -9.14
N ASP A 134 8.40 -20.72 -10.09
CA ASP A 134 9.71 -20.47 -10.68
C ASP A 134 10.59 -19.63 -9.75
N ARG A 135 11.53 -20.31 -9.08
CA ARG A 135 12.48 -19.67 -8.15
C ARG A 135 13.51 -18.78 -8.86
N ASN A 136 13.76 -18.98 -10.15
CA ASN A 136 14.67 -18.12 -10.89
C ASN A 136 14.08 -16.72 -11.07
N VAL A 137 12.77 -16.63 -11.33
CA VAL A 137 12.07 -15.33 -11.39
C VAL A 137 12.13 -14.63 -10.03
N VAL A 138 11.88 -15.36 -8.94
CA VAL A 138 11.98 -14.81 -7.57
C VAL A 138 13.39 -14.26 -7.31
N ALA A 139 14.44 -15.02 -7.65
CA ALA A 139 15.82 -14.60 -7.47
C ALA A 139 16.17 -13.36 -8.33
N GLN A 140 15.65 -13.28 -9.56
CA GLN A 140 15.82 -12.10 -10.41
C GLN A 140 15.11 -10.86 -9.85
N LEU A 141 13.90 -11.01 -9.32
CA LEU A 141 13.15 -9.91 -8.70
C LEU A 141 13.88 -9.36 -7.47
N VAL A 142 14.41 -10.24 -6.60
CA VAL A 142 15.20 -9.84 -5.43
C VAL A 142 16.45 -9.06 -5.89
N LYS A 143 17.21 -9.59 -6.85
CA LYS A 143 18.41 -8.91 -7.39
C LYS A 143 18.08 -7.54 -7.99
N ARG A 144 16.96 -7.41 -8.70
CA ARG A 144 16.49 -6.13 -9.25
C ARG A 144 16.13 -5.14 -8.14
N ALA A 145 15.41 -5.58 -7.10
CA ALA A 145 15.07 -4.74 -5.97
C ALA A 145 16.32 -4.26 -5.22
N GLU A 146 17.28 -5.15 -4.96
CA GLU A 146 18.58 -4.80 -4.35
C GLU A 146 19.33 -3.78 -5.22
N SER A 147 19.43 -4.01 -6.52
CA SER A 147 20.11 -3.12 -7.47
C SER A 147 19.44 -1.74 -7.56
N ALA A 148 18.10 -1.70 -7.43
CA ALA A 148 17.32 -0.47 -7.36
C ALA A 148 17.36 0.21 -5.97
N GLY A 149 18.13 -0.33 -5.01
CA GLY A 149 18.38 0.28 -3.71
C GLY A 149 17.29 0.04 -2.66
N PHE A 150 16.38 -0.91 -2.89
CA PHE A 150 15.38 -1.32 -1.90
C PHE A 150 16.06 -1.94 -0.68
N LYS A 151 15.49 -1.71 0.51
CA LYS A 151 16.16 -1.93 1.80
C LYS A 151 15.68 -3.15 2.58
N ALA A 152 14.52 -3.71 2.21
CA ALA A 152 14.00 -4.94 2.80
C ALA A 152 13.03 -5.64 1.86
N ILE A 153 12.82 -6.93 2.13
CA ILE A 153 11.78 -7.75 1.47
C ILE A 153 10.62 -7.97 2.44
N ALA A 154 9.41 -7.63 2.00
CA ALA A 154 8.17 -7.97 2.68
C ALA A 154 7.60 -9.25 2.05
N LEU A 155 7.95 -10.41 2.60
CA LEU A 155 7.47 -11.69 2.10
C LEU A 155 6.01 -11.93 2.50
N THR A 156 5.13 -12.05 1.52
CA THR A 156 3.71 -12.39 1.78
C THR A 156 3.54 -13.90 1.88
N VAL A 157 3.03 -14.37 3.02
CA VAL A 157 2.93 -15.81 3.37
C VAL A 157 1.50 -16.30 3.60
N ASP A 158 0.51 -15.41 3.53
CA ASP A 158 -0.92 -15.69 3.79
C ASP A 158 -1.71 -15.99 2.51
N THR A 159 -1.08 -15.92 1.34
CA THR A 159 -1.73 -16.07 0.03
C THR A 159 -1.15 -17.24 -0.77
N PRO A 160 -1.26 -18.50 -0.30
CA PRO A 160 -0.90 -19.65 -1.14
C PRO A 160 -1.88 -19.82 -2.31
N ILE A 161 -3.14 -19.39 -2.11
CA ILE A 161 -4.20 -19.28 -3.11
C ILE A 161 -4.86 -17.92 -2.87
N LEU A 162 -5.32 -17.27 -3.94
CA LEU A 162 -6.06 -16.01 -3.82
C LEU A 162 -7.37 -16.21 -3.04
N GLY A 163 -7.66 -15.28 -2.13
CA GLY A 163 -8.95 -15.21 -1.47
C GLY A 163 -10.10 -14.97 -2.45
N ARG A 164 -11.30 -15.45 -2.11
CA ARG A 164 -12.49 -15.32 -2.96
C ARG A 164 -13.10 -13.93 -2.81
N ARG A 165 -12.73 -12.99 -3.68
CA ARG A 165 -13.34 -11.64 -3.73
C ARG A 165 -14.53 -11.65 -4.69
N GLU A 166 -15.75 -11.68 -4.16
CA GLU A 166 -16.96 -11.84 -4.99
C GLU A 166 -17.20 -10.70 -5.97
N ALA A 167 -16.80 -9.48 -5.60
CA ALA A 167 -16.96 -8.31 -6.45
C ALA A 167 -16.13 -8.45 -7.74
N ASP A 168 -14.88 -8.92 -7.64
CA ASP A 168 -14.03 -9.23 -8.80
C ASP A 168 -14.66 -10.29 -9.70
N ILE A 169 -15.25 -11.34 -9.10
CA ILE A 169 -15.92 -12.42 -9.84
C ILE A 169 -17.15 -11.88 -10.59
N LYS A 170 -18.01 -11.11 -9.91
CA LYS A 170 -19.23 -10.52 -10.49
C LYS A 170 -18.90 -9.51 -11.59
N ASN A 171 -17.83 -8.74 -11.40
CA ASN A 171 -17.37 -7.75 -12.38
C ASN A 171 -16.52 -8.36 -13.51
N ARG A 172 -16.17 -9.66 -13.43
CA ARG A 172 -15.21 -10.31 -14.33
C ARG A 172 -13.91 -9.51 -14.45
N PHE A 173 -13.31 -9.18 -13.30
CA PHE A 173 -12.14 -8.32 -13.23
C PHE A 173 -11.01 -8.85 -14.12
N THR A 174 -10.50 -7.97 -14.98
CA THR A 174 -9.31 -8.20 -15.80
C THR A 174 -8.47 -6.94 -15.78
N CYS A 175 -7.15 -7.06 -15.60
CA CYS A 175 -6.29 -5.91 -15.82
C CYS A 175 -6.12 -5.67 -17.33
N HIS A 176 -6.45 -4.46 -17.78
CA HIS A 176 -6.32 -4.09 -19.18
C HIS A 176 -4.85 -3.82 -19.52
N ARG A 177 -4.40 -4.23 -20.70
CA ARG A 177 -3.00 -4.23 -21.17
C ARG A 177 -2.32 -2.85 -21.31
N THR A 178 -3.06 -1.78 -21.06
CA THR A 178 -2.59 -0.38 -21.02
C THR A 178 -2.51 0.17 -19.60
N LEU A 179 -3.09 -0.54 -18.62
CA LEU A 179 -3.13 -0.21 -17.20
C LEU A 179 -2.29 -1.20 -16.36
N CYS A 180 -1.98 -2.38 -16.94
CA CYS A 180 -0.90 -3.33 -16.63
C CYS A 180 -0.06 -3.53 -17.90
#